data_AF-A0A3R9U6H9-F1
#
_entry.id   AF-A0A3R9U6H9-F1
#
_cell.length_a   1.000
_cell.length_b   1.000
_cell.length_c   1.000
_cell.angle_alpha   90.00
_cell.angle_beta   90.00
_cell.angle_gamma   90.00
#
_symmetry.space_group_name_H-M   'P 1'
#
loop_
_entity.id
_entity.type
_entity.pdbx_description
1 polymer ?
#
loop_
_entity_poly.entity_id
_entity_poly.type
_entity_poly.pdbx_seq_one_letter_code
_entity_poly.pdbx_strand_id
1 'polypeptide(L)'
;MSDNCAYRLLGLVDLVKPESHLQEKFNYASIPMETIKAMQQQGLTKAPVYRPALETQLLAQAHQHGASLAKVAHQLAMKPIKESSETLKSFSPSDQAKILEMAYDDLYLQFIGRKVEESFAQPQLRQLLALRSQIDLDKQRQEPKRPSTEPTQGHNARNVSLKLGEVQGDKFIEIGHRQAYHDLIDPQGGYRAGTQLLFLNGNAQWRDDHLKLERLDLLEVNSYNPIQPFKTPLTWGFNLGWRQEAVHDGVYSDEKQHGVASFNAQVGYSLAD
;
A
#
# COMPACT_ATOMS: atom_id res chain seq x y z
N MET A 1 11.38 18.66 5.01
CA MET A 1 10.00 18.46 4.51
C MET A 1 9.01 18.69 5.65
N SER A 2 9.05 19.86 6.31
CA SER A 2 8.31 20.15 7.53
C SER A 2 6.91 20.71 7.29
N ASP A 3 6.68 21.50 6.24
CA ASP A 3 5.36 22.06 5.90
C ASP A 3 4.65 21.21 4.82
N ASN A 4 4.08 20.09 5.25
CA ASN A 4 3.17 19.31 4.42
C ASN A 4 1.72 19.44 4.92
N CYS A 5 0.75 18.87 4.20
CA CYS A 5 -0.66 18.95 4.59
C CYS A 5 -0.92 18.50 6.03
N ALA A 6 -0.22 17.46 6.51
CA ALA A 6 -0.37 16.98 7.88
C ALA A 6 0.10 18.04 8.90
N TYR A 7 1.23 18.71 8.64
CA TYR A 7 1.73 19.79 9.49
C TYR A 7 0.75 20.97 9.58
N ARG A 8 0.14 21.36 8.45
CA ARG A 8 -0.86 22.42 8.41
C ARG A 8 -2.11 22.06 9.20
N LEU A 9 -2.54 20.80 9.13
CA LEU A 9 -3.66 20.32 9.94
C LEU A 9 -3.36 20.39 11.43
N LEU A 10 -2.14 20.06 11.86
CA LEU A 10 -1.75 20.22 13.28
C LEU A 10 -1.85 21.67 13.73
N GLY A 11 -1.42 22.63 12.90
CA GLY A 11 -1.55 24.06 13.23
C GLY A 11 -3.00 24.54 13.33
N LEU A 12 -3.89 24.00 12.50
CA LEU A 12 -5.32 24.28 12.62
C LEU A 12 -5.92 23.70 13.90
N VAL A 13 -5.42 22.54 14.36
CA VAL A 13 -5.84 21.96 15.64
C VAL A 13 -5.32 22.80 16.80
N ASP A 14 -4.04 23.16 16.81
CA ASP A 14 -3.44 24.01 17.84
C ASP A 14 -4.08 25.41 17.87
N LEU A 15 -4.57 25.94 16.74
CA LEU A 15 -5.32 27.20 16.72
C LEU A 15 -6.64 27.11 17.51
N VAL A 16 -7.31 25.95 17.47
CA VAL A 16 -8.59 25.73 18.17
C VAL A 16 -8.37 25.22 19.60
N LYS A 17 -7.27 24.51 19.85
CA LYS A 17 -6.85 23.98 21.15
C LYS A 17 -5.37 24.26 21.41
N PRO A 18 -5.01 25.50 21.79
CA PRO A 18 -3.60 25.92 21.92
C PRO A 18 -2.80 25.07 22.90
N GLU A 19 -3.45 24.47 23.90
CA GLU A 19 -2.84 23.61 24.90
C GLU A 19 -2.35 22.25 24.35
N SER A 20 -2.70 21.87 23.12
CA SER A 20 -2.27 20.58 22.55
C SER A 20 -0.81 20.55 22.12
N HIS A 21 -0.23 21.70 21.75
CA HIS A 21 1.15 21.85 21.29
C HIS A 21 1.57 20.75 20.28
N LEU A 22 0.68 20.40 19.35
CA LEU A 22 0.89 19.29 18.43
C LEU A 22 1.99 19.59 17.43
N GLN A 23 2.03 20.78 16.85
CA GLN A 23 3.05 21.14 15.86
C GLN A 23 4.47 21.04 16.42
N GLU A 24 4.66 21.41 17.69
CA GLU A 24 5.96 21.37 18.39
C GLU A 24 6.52 19.94 18.51
N LYS A 25 5.68 18.91 18.35
CA LYS A 25 6.11 17.50 18.37
C LYS A 25 6.72 17.04 17.03
N PHE A 26 6.54 17.81 15.95
CA PHE A 26 6.90 17.41 14.58
C PHE A 26 7.91 18.37 13.93
N ASN A 27 8.99 18.69 14.66
CA ASN A 27 9.98 19.69 14.22
C ASN A 27 10.83 19.28 13.00
N TYR A 28 10.96 17.98 12.74
CA TYR A 28 11.82 17.46 11.66
C TYR A 28 11.02 16.94 10.46
N ALA A 29 9.98 16.15 10.72
CA ALA A 29 9.13 15.56 9.70
C ALA A 29 7.71 15.30 10.22
N SER A 30 6.72 15.70 9.44
CA SER A 30 5.30 15.55 9.76
C SER A 30 4.72 14.35 9.04
N ILE A 31 4.99 13.15 9.54
CA ILE A 31 4.55 11.89 8.91
C ILE A 31 3.03 11.73 9.16
N PRO A 32 2.17 11.65 8.12
CA PRO A 32 0.72 11.75 8.31
C PRO A 32 0.11 10.75 9.30
N MET A 33 0.59 9.51 9.34
CA MET A 33 0.07 8.54 10.29
C MET A 33 0.49 8.86 11.73
N GLU A 34 1.72 9.35 11.92
CA GLU A 34 2.23 9.76 13.24
C GLU A 34 1.49 10.99 13.76
N THR A 35 1.08 11.91 12.88
CA THR A 35 0.24 13.06 13.28
C THR A 35 -1.13 12.61 13.79
N ILE A 36 -1.76 11.62 13.14
CA ILE A 36 -3.04 11.06 13.61
C ILE A 36 -2.88 10.32 14.94
N LYS A 37 -1.82 9.52 15.09
CA LYS A 37 -1.50 8.84 16.37
C LYS A 37 -1.32 9.84 17.51
N ALA A 38 -0.61 10.94 17.29
CA ALA A 38 -0.41 11.99 18.30
C ALA A 38 -1.72 12.66 18.71
N MET A 39 -2.62 12.95 17.75
CA MET A 39 -3.95 13.48 18.04
C MET A 39 -4.79 12.48 18.85
N GLN A 40 -4.73 11.19 18.52
CA GLN A 40 -5.44 10.13 19.25
C GLN A 40 -4.95 10.00 20.69
N GLN A 41 -3.64 10.09 20.93
CA GLN A 41 -3.05 10.05 22.28
C GLN A 41 -3.51 11.21 23.17
N GLN A 42 -3.88 12.35 22.59
CA GLN A 42 -4.43 13.50 23.31
C GLN A 42 -5.97 13.52 23.37
N GLY A 43 -6.64 12.46 22.93
CA GLY A 43 -8.11 12.40 22.94
C GLY A 43 -8.76 13.39 21.97
N LEU A 44 -8.05 13.81 20.93
CA LEU A 44 -8.54 14.76 19.93
C LEU A 44 -9.26 14.08 18.76
N THR A 45 -9.37 12.75 18.79
CA THR A 45 -10.09 11.96 17.78
C THR A 45 -11.18 11.12 18.44
N LYS A 46 -12.23 10.82 17.67
CA LYS A 46 -13.23 9.81 18.05
C LYS A 46 -12.78 8.42 17.58
N ALA A 47 -13.49 7.38 18.03
CA ALA A 47 -13.29 6.03 17.54
C ALA A 47 -13.38 5.97 16.00
N PRO A 48 -12.45 5.28 15.33
CA PRO A 48 -12.45 5.19 13.88
C PRO A 48 -13.60 4.33 13.37
N VAL A 49 -14.15 4.72 12.23
CA VAL A 49 -15.20 3.99 11.53
C VAL A 49 -14.59 3.30 10.32
N TYR A 50 -14.62 1.97 10.30
CA TYR A 50 -14.12 1.20 9.17
C TYR A 50 -15.04 1.35 7.96
N ARG A 51 -14.46 1.72 6.82
CA ARG A 51 -15.11 1.75 5.51
C ARG A 51 -14.19 1.04 4.51
N PRO A 52 -14.54 -0.16 4.03
CA PRO A 52 -13.70 -0.84 3.05
C PRO A 52 -13.64 -0.01 1.76
N ALA A 53 -12.49 -0.01 1.10
CA ALA A 53 -12.38 0.55 -0.23
C ALA A 53 -13.25 -0.27 -1.20
N LEU A 54 -13.78 0.39 -2.23
CA LEU A 54 -14.56 -0.28 -3.28
C LEU A 54 -13.76 -1.42 -3.94
N GLU A 55 -12.45 -1.21 -4.17
CA GLU A 55 -11.55 -2.27 -4.67
C GLU A 55 -11.49 -3.47 -3.71
N THR A 56 -11.44 -3.23 -2.39
CA THR A 56 -11.49 -4.29 -1.37
C THR A 56 -12.81 -5.06 -1.40
N GLN A 57 -13.94 -4.37 -1.60
CA GLN A 57 -15.25 -5.02 -1.73
C GLN A 57 -15.35 -5.88 -2.99
N LEU A 58 -14.86 -5.39 -4.13
CA LEU A 58 -14.85 -6.14 -5.39
C LEU A 58 -13.94 -7.39 -5.31
N LEU A 59 -12.75 -7.24 -4.73
CA LEU A 59 -11.83 -8.37 -4.57
C LEU A 59 -12.33 -9.40 -3.56
N ALA A 60 -13.04 -8.97 -2.51
CA ALA A 60 -13.70 -9.89 -1.59
C ALA A 60 -14.79 -10.70 -2.32
N GLN A 61 -15.55 -10.10 -3.23
CA GLN A 61 -16.49 -10.83 -4.09
C GLN A 61 -15.77 -11.83 -5.00
N ALA A 62 -14.65 -11.43 -5.61
CA ALA A 62 -13.84 -12.34 -6.43
C ALA A 62 -13.38 -13.57 -5.64
N HIS A 63 -12.96 -13.36 -4.39
CA HIS A 63 -12.58 -14.44 -3.47
C HIS A 63 -13.78 -15.29 -3.02
N GLN A 64 -14.95 -14.68 -2.79
CA GLN A 64 -16.19 -15.37 -2.41
C GLN A 64 -16.77 -16.22 -3.55
N HIS A 65 -16.66 -15.76 -4.79
CA HIS A 65 -17.39 -16.32 -5.94
C HIS A 65 -16.48 -17.02 -6.97
N GLY A 66 -15.17 -16.83 -6.87
CA GLY A 66 -14.16 -17.46 -7.72
C GLY A 66 -13.71 -16.58 -8.90
N ALA A 67 -12.43 -16.74 -9.27
CA ALA A 67 -11.78 -15.96 -10.32
C ALA A 67 -12.43 -16.14 -11.71
N SER A 68 -13.01 -17.30 -12.00
CA SER A 68 -13.70 -17.57 -13.27
C SER A 68 -14.91 -16.66 -13.47
N LEU A 69 -15.77 -16.52 -12.44
CA LEU A 69 -16.93 -15.62 -12.50
C LEU A 69 -16.50 -14.16 -12.52
N ALA A 70 -15.45 -13.80 -11.76
CA ALA A 70 -14.89 -12.46 -11.76
C ALA A 70 -14.35 -12.06 -13.15
N LYS A 71 -13.71 -12.97 -13.88
CA LYS A 71 -13.24 -12.73 -15.25
C LYS A 71 -14.40 -12.46 -16.21
N VAL A 72 -15.49 -13.22 -16.08
CA VAL A 72 -16.72 -12.99 -16.87
C VAL A 72 -17.33 -11.63 -16.52
N ALA A 73 -17.39 -11.29 -15.23
CA ALA A 73 -17.89 -9.99 -14.76
C ALA A 73 -17.07 -8.82 -15.32
N HIS A 74 -15.73 -8.91 -15.30
CA HIS A 74 -14.86 -7.90 -15.88
C HIS A 74 -15.11 -7.69 -17.39
N GLN A 75 -15.30 -8.79 -18.12
CA GLN A 75 -15.66 -8.72 -19.55
C GLN A 75 -17.04 -8.10 -19.75
N LEU A 76 -18.03 -8.48 -18.93
CA LEU A 76 -19.40 -7.99 -19.01
C LEU A 76 -19.50 -6.49 -18.72
N ALA A 77 -18.70 -6.00 -17.77
CA ALA A 77 -18.65 -4.59 -17.37
C ALA A 77 -18.40 -3.65 -18.56
N MET A 78 -17.62 -4.11 -19.54
CA MET A 78 -17.18 -3.32 -20.70
C MET A 78 -17.88 -3.69 -22.01
N LYS A 79 -18.77 -4.70 -22.01
CA LYS A 79 -19.43 -5.18 -23.23
C LYS A 79 -20.73 -4.43 -23.54
N PRO A 80 -21.07 -4.25 -24.83
CA PRO A 80 -22.39 -3.79 -25.23
C PRO A 80 -23.52 -4.69 -24.71
N ILE A 81 -24.68 -4.07 -24.51
CA ILE A 81 -25.82 -4.65 -23.80
C ILE A 81 -26.37 -5.92 -24.47
N LYS A 82 -26.47 -5.94 -25.80
CA LYS A 82 -27.06 -7.10 -26.53
C LYS A 82 -26.28 -8.38 -26.31
N GLU A 83 -24.96 -8.28 -26.21
CA GLU A 83 -24.04 -9.42 -26.01
C GLU A 83 -24.01 -9.90 -24.54
N SER A 84 -24.41 -9.02 -23.62
CA SER A 84 -24.41 -9.29 -22.18
C SER A 84 -25.46 -10.34 -21.80
N SER A 85 -26.66 -10.23 -22.35
CA SER A 85 -27.76 -11.17 -22.08
C SER A 85 -27.48 -12.58 -22.63
N GLU A 86 -26.74 -12.69 -23.73
CA GLU A 86 -26.36 -14.00 -24.29
C GLU A 86 -25.30 -14.68 -23.44
N THR A 87 -24.29 -13.92 -22.99
CA THR A 87 -23.23 -14.42 -22.10
C THR A 87 -23.81 -14.97 -20.80
N LEU A 88 -24.85 -14.34 -20.24
CA LEU A 88 -25.45 -14.75 -18.96
C LEU A 88 -26.26 -16.05 -19.04
N LYS A 89 -26.82 -16.42 -20.21
CA LYS A 89 -27.68 -17.61 -20.38
C LYS A 89 -26.97 -18.93 -20.09
N SER A 90 -25.65 -18.98 -20.17
CA SER A 90 -24.86 -20.17 -19.86
C SER A 90 -24.63 -20.39 -18.36
N PHE A 91 -25.07 -19.45 -17.50
CA PHE A 91 -24.86 -19.48 -16.05
C PHE A 91 -26.17 -19.71 -15.30
N SER A 92 -26.06 -20.29 -14.09
CA SER A 92 -27.19 -20.43 -13.17
C SER A 92 -27.71 -19.06 -12.70
N PRO A 93 -28.97 -18.92 -12.24
CA PRO A 93 -29.47 -17.65 -11.71
C PRO A 93 -28.60 -17.06 -10.59
N SER A 94 -28.05 -17.92 -9.72
CA SER A 94 -27.13 -17.49 -8.65
C SER A 94 -25.83 -16.93 -9.22
N ASP A 95 -25.24 -17.57 -10.23
CA ASP A 95 -23.98 -17.09 -10.83
C ASP A 95 -24.19 -15.85 -11.70
N GLN A 96 -25.34 -15.74 -12.38
CA GLN A 96 -25.73 -14.51 -13.06
C GLN A 96 -25.80 -13.33 -12.09
N ALA A 97 -26.41 -13.52 -10.90
CA ALA A 97 -26.46 -12.49 -9.87
C ALA A 97 -25.06 -12.08 -9.39
N LYS A 98 -24.17 -13.04 -9.10
CA LYS A 98 -22.77 -12.77 -8.70
C LYS A 98 -22.00 -12.01 -9.78
N ILE A 99 -22.12 -12.44 -11.04
CA ILE A 99 -21.47 -11.80 -12.19
C ILE A 99 -21.94 -10.35 -12.33
N LEU A 100 -23.26 -10.11 -12.28
CA LEU A 100 -23.83 -8.78 -12.44
C LEU A 100 -23.45 -7.82 -11.32
N GLU A 101 -23.43 -8.30 -10.06
CA GLU A 101 -22.99 -7.51 -8.90
C GLU A 101 -21.51 -7.11 -9.01
N MET A 102 -20.63 -8.06 -9.36
CA MET A 102 -19.20 -7.76 -9.58
C MET A 102 -18.97 -6.85 -10.81
N ALA A 103 -19.70 -7.06 -11.91
CA ALA A 103 -19.57 -6.25 -13.11
C ALA A 103 -19.97 -4.80 -12.86
N TYR A 104 -21.02 -4.60 -12.05
CA TYR A 104 -21.43 -3.26 -11.61
C TYR A 104 -20.34 -2.58 -10.79
N ASP A 105 -19.80 -3.26 -9.77
CA ASP A 105 -18.79 -2.69 -8.89
C ASP A 105 -17.47 -2.41 -9.63
N ASP A 106 -17.07 -3.27 -10.58
CA ASP A 106 -15.91 -3.06 -11.46
C ASP A 106 -16.10 -1.83 -12.36
N LEU A 107 -17.23 -1.75 -13.08
CA LEU A 107 -17.52 -0.59 -13.93
C LEU A 107 -17.61 0.71 -13.12
N TYR A 108 -18.21 0.65 -11.92
CA TYR A 108 -18.32 1.80 -11.04
C TYR A 108 -16.93 2.28 -10.57
N LEU A 109 -16.04 1.35 -10.19
CA LEU A 109 -14.65 1.64 -9.87
C LEU A 109 -13.89 2.29 -11.04
N GLN A 110 -14.08 1.78 -12.26
CA GLN A 110 -13.48 2.37 -13.45
C GLN A 110 -14.02 3.78 -13.73
N PHE A 111 -15.32 4.00 -13.51
CA PHE A 111 -15.97 5.30 -13.71
C PHE A 111 -15.47 6.36 -12.72
N ILE A 112 -15.48 6.08 -11.41
CA ILE A 112 -14.97 7.04 -10.41
C ILE A 112 -13.46 7.26 -10.56
N GLY A 113 -12.74 6.26 -11.08
CA GLY A 113 -11.33 6.34 -11.45
C GLY A 113 -11.06 7.07 -12.76
N ARG A 114 -12.09 7.61 -13.43
CA ARG A 114 -12.02 8.32 -14.71
C ARG A 114 -11.35 7.52 -15.84
N LYS A 115 -11.55 6.19 -15.84
CA LYS A 115 -11.04 5.28 -16.88
C LYS A 115 -12.03 5.05 -18.01
N VAL A 116 -13.29 5.42 -17.80
CA VAL A 116 -14.38 5.29 -18.76
C VAL A 116 -15.19 6.58 -18.77
N GLU A 117 -15.71 6.93 -19.95
CA GLU A 117 -16.54 8.11 -20.13
C GLU A 117 -17.92 7.95 -19.46
N GLU A 118 -18.45 9.06 -18.95
CA GLU A 118 -19.76 9.10 -18.30
C GLU A 118 -20.90 8.61 -19.21
N SER A 119 -20.84 8.99 -20.49
CA SER A 119 -21.80 8.63 -21.52
C SER A 119 -21.90 7.13 -21.76
N PHE A 120 -20.81 6.39 -21.51
CA PHE A 120 -20.78 4.93 -21.55
C PHE A 120 -21.18 4.32 -20.20
N ALA A 121 -20.57 4.80 -19.12
CA ALA A 121 -20.69 4.18 -17.80
C ALA A 121 -22.10 4.26 -17.24
N GLN A 122 -22.77 5.41 -17.32
CA GLN A 122 -24.08 5.59 -16.69
C GLN A 122 -25.18 4.70 -17.29
N PRO A 123 -25.37 4.63 -18.62
CA PRO A 123 -26.33 3.71 -19.21
C PRO A 123 -26.02 2.25 -18.87
N GLN A 124 -24.74 1.87 -18.93
CA GLN A 124 -24.31 0.49 -18.67
C GLN A 124 -24.54 0.10 -17.20
N LEU A 125 -24.22 0.97 -16.23
CA LEU A 125 -24.50 0.75 -14.81
C LEU A 125 -25.99 0.54 -14.55
N ARG A 126 -26.86 1.38 -15.14
CA ARG A 126 -28.33 1.22 -15.02
C ARG A 126 -28.79 -0.11 -15.60
N GLN A 127 -28.21 -0.53 -16.71
CA GLN A 127 -28.58 -1.79 -17.34
C GLN A 127 -28.15 -3.01 -16.50
N LEU A 128 -26.94 -2.99 -15.94
CA LEU A 128 -26.47 -4.05 -15.04
C LEU A 128 -27.41 -4.18 -13.83
N LEU A 129 -27.85 -3.06 -13.27
CA LEU A 129 -28.87 -3.05 -12.20
C LEU A 129 -30.22 -3.61 -12.67
N ALA A 130 -30.68 -3.23 -13.86
CA ALA A 130 -31.95 -3.71 -14.42
C ALA A 130 -31.95 -5.22 -14.71
N LEU A 131 -30.82 -5.78 -15.16
CA LEU A 131 -30.66 -7.23 -15.32
C LEU A 131 -30.63 -7.91 -13.95
N ARG A 132 -29.89 -7.34 -12.98
CA ARG A 132 -29.80 -7.91 -11.64
C ARG A 132 -31.14 -7.92 -10.91
N SER A 133 -31.98 -6.91 -11.12
CA SER A 133 -33.30 -6.82 -10.49
C SER A 133 -34.32 -7.82 -11.03
N GLN A 134 -34.05 -8.49 -12.16
CA GLN A 134 -34.91 -9.56 -12.69
C GLN A 134 -34.64 -10.92 -12.04
N ILE A 135 -33.56 -11.04 -11.27
CA ILE A 135 -33.19 -12.27 -10.58
C ILE A 135 -33.72 -12.21 -9.15
N ASP A 136 -34.71 -13.05 -8.84
CA ASP A 136 -35.33 -13.17 -7.52
C ASP A 136 -34.41 -13.95 -6.55
N LEU A 137 -33.29 -13.31 -6.22
CA LEU A 137 -32.31 -13.77 -5.24
C LEU A 137 -31.81 -12.56 -4.45
N ASP A 138 -31.61 -12.76 -3.15
CA ASP A 138 -30.97 -11.78 -2.28
C ASP A 138 -29.59 -11.35 -2.81
N LYS A 139 -29.08 -10.22 -2.30
CA LYS A 139 -27.73 -9.72 -2.61
C LYS A 139 -26.69 -10.82 -2.36
N GLN A 140 -25.88 -11.14 -3.37
CA GLN A 140 -24.92 -12.24 -3.29
C GLN A 140 -23.59 -11.81 -2.67
N ARG A 141 -23.19 -10.53 -2.84
CA ARG A 141 -21.96 -9.98 -2.27
C ARG A 141 -22.07 -9.77 -0.76
N GLN A 142 -21.10 -10.30 -0.01
CA GLN A 142 -20.96 -10.09 1.42
C GLN A 142 -19.91 -9.02 1.72
N GLU A 143 -20.08 -8.26 2.80
CA GLU A 143 -19.08 -7.27 3.21
C GLU A 143 -17.73 -7.93 3.52
N PRO A 144 -16.60 -7.31 3.12
CA PRO A 144 -15.28 -7.82 3.42
C PRO A 144 -15.03 -7.84 4.93
N LYS A 145 -14.26 -8.82 5.39
CA LYS A 145 -13.82 -8.89 6.78
C LYS A 145 -13.05 -7.62 7.15
N ARG A 146 -13.43 -6.99 8.26
CA ARG A 146 -12.68 -5.85 8.83
C ARG A 146 -11.28 -6.33 9.27
N PRO A 147 -10.21 -5.61 8.90
CA PRO A 147 -8.88 -5.86 9.43
C PRO A 147 -8.87 -5.80 10.96
N SER A 148 -8.11 -6.69 11.60
CA SER A 148 -7.99 -6.74 13.06
C SER A 148 -7.16 -5.58 13.65
N THR A 149 -6.36 -4.91 12.82
CA THR A 149 -5.47 -3.82 13.23
C THR A 149 -5.82 -2.55 12.48
N GLU A 150 -6.07 -1.49 13.23
CA GLU A 150 -6.33 -0.16 12.68
C GLU A 150 -5.02 0.52 12.30
N PRO A 151 -5.01 1.43 11.29
CA PRO A 151 -3.78 2.10 10.87
C PRO A 151 -3.01 2.81 12.00
N THR A 152 -3.71 3.37 12.98
CA THR A 152 -3.08 4.06 14.13
C THR A 152 -2.45 3.10 15.15
N GLN A 153 -2.77 1.80 15.08
CA GLN A 153 -2.16 0.74 15.87
C GLN A 153 -0.96 0.09 15.17
N GLY A 154 -0.67 0.49 13.93
CA GLY A 154 0.54 0.07 13.22
C GLY A 154 1.80 0.55 13.93
N HIS A 155 2.92 -0.10 13.65
CA HIS A 155 4.23 0.25 14.22
C HIS A 155 4.60 1.72 13.95
N ASN A 156 5.57 2.25 14.71
CA ASN A 156 6.03 3.62 14.49
C ASN A 156 6.88 3.73 13.23
N ALA A 157 6.73 4.87 12.53
CA ALA A 157 7.46 5.11 11.28
C ALA A 157 8.98 5.13 11.46
N ARG A 158 9.45 5.73 12.57
CA ARG A 158 10.88 5.79 12.90
C ARG A 158 11.33 4.49 13.56
N ASN A 159 12.47 3.97 13.12
CA ASN A 159 13.11 2.80 13.69
C ASN A 159 14.58 3.09 14.04
N VAL A 160 15.05 2.54 15.15
CA VAL A 160 16.47 2.47 15.52
C VAL A 160 16.78 1.01 15.79
N SER A 161 17.91 0.52 15.29
CA SER A 161 18.35 -0.86 15.49
C SER A 161 19.79 -0.93 15.95
N LEU A 162 20.10 -1.98 16.69
CA LEU A 162 21.45 -2.38 17.07
C LEU A 162 21.65 -3.82 16.60
N LYS A 163 22.73 -4.09 15.88
CA LYS A 163 23.07 -5.46 15.44
C LYS A 163 24.51 -5.79 15.79
N LEU A 164 24.76 -7.08 16.00
CA LEU A 164 26.09 -7.64 16.20
C LEU A 164 26.28 -8.74 15.16
N GLY A 165 27.45 -8.81 14.56
CA GLY A 165 27.71 -9.82 13.53
C GLY A 165 29.18 -9.91 13.17
N GLU A 166 29.43 -10.63 12.08
CA GLU A 166 30.76 -10.80 11.49
C GLU A 166 30.64 -10.70 9.98
N VAL A 167 31.58 -10.02 9.33
CA VAL A 167 31.68 -9.94 7.88
C VAL A 167 33.15 -10.03 7.49
N GLN A 168 33.47 -10.96 6.57
CA GLN A 168 34.84 -11.22 6.12
C GLN A 168 35.85 -11.52 7.25
N GLY A 169 35.39 -12.14 8.34
CA GLY A 169 36.22 -12.47 9.51
C GLY A 169 36.24 -11.39 10.60
N ASP A 170 35.74 -10.20 10.29
CA ASP A 170 35.72 -9.07 11.22
C ASP A 170 34.38 -8.96 11.94
N LYS A 171 34.43 -8.97 13.27
CA LYS A 171 33.26 -8.71 14.10
C LYS A 171 32.86 -7.24 14.01
N PHE A 172 31.56 -6.98 14.01
CA PHE A 172 31.05 -5.62 13.97
C PHE A 172 29.92 -5.38 14.98
N ILE A 173 29.77 -4.10 15.34
CA ILE A 173 28.59 -3.55 16.00
C ILE A 173 27.95 -2.55 15.04
N GLU A 174 26.69 -2.76 14.66
CA GLU A 174 25.95 -1.88 13.75
C GLU A 174 24.90 -1.07 14.48
N ILE A 175 24.85 0.23 14.21
CA ILE A 175 23.71 1.08 14.55
C ILE A 175 22.98 1.44 13.25
N GLY A 176 21.68 1.16 13.21
CA GLY A 176 20.80 1.52 12.10
C GLY A 176 19.73 2.52 12.52
N HIS A 177 19.36 3.41 11.59
CA HIS A 177 18.27 4.36 11.77
C HIS A 177 17.44 4.49 10.49
N ARG A 178 16.12 4.44 10.63
CA ARG A 178 15.15 4.78 9.59
C ARG A 178 14.31 5.95 10.06
N GLN A 179 14.32 7.05 9.30
CA GLN A 179 13.58 8.25 9.70
C GLN A 179 12.06 8.12 9.55
N ALA A 180 11.58 7.49 8.48
CA ALA A 180 10.14 7.45 8.20
C ALA A 180 9.66 6.21 7.43
N TYR A 181 8.34 6.06 7.48
CA TYR A 181 7.49 5.08 6.81
C TYR A 181 7.71 3.61 7.26
N HIS A 182 7.82 2.65 6.35
CA HIS A 182 7.64 1.23 6.65
C HIS A 182 8.39 0.32 5.68
N ASP A 183 8.97 -0.75 6.22
CA ASP A 183 9.64 -1.82 5.48
C ASP A 183 8.73 -3.04 5.28
N LEU A 184 8.98 -3.86 4.28
CA LEU A 184 8.25 -5.12 4.03
C LEU A 184 8.44 -6.15 5.16
N ILE A 185 9.52 -6.03 5.93
CA ILE A 185 9.82 -6.92 7.08
C ILE A 185 9.19 -6.44 8.39
N ASP A 186 8.67 -5.21 8.42
CA ASP A 186 7.99 -4.70 9.60
C ASP A 186 6.59 -5.36 9.75
N PRO A 187 5.97 -5.31 10.94
CA PRO A 187 4.60 -5.77 11.13
C PRO A 187 3.61 -5.01 10.23
N GLN A 188 2.95 -5.74 9.33
CA GLN A 188 2.08 -5.17 8.28
C GLN A 188 0.73 -4.64 8.80
N GLY A 189 0.38 -4.90 10.07
CA GLY A 189 -0.90 -4.48 10.65
C GLY A 189 -1.11 -2.96 10.55
N GLY A 190 -2.22 -2.55 9.94
CA GLY A 190 -2.51 -1.13 9.70
C GLY A 190 -1.89 -0.54 8.42
N TYR A 191 -1.11 -1.32 7.67
CA TYR A 191 -0.49 -0.93 6.40
C TYR A 191 -1.04 -1.75 5.23
N ARG A 192 -0.85 -1.23 4.00
CA ARG A 192 -1.18 -1.98 2.79
C ARG A 192 -0.08 -3.02 2.55
N ALA A 193 -0.46 -4.29 2.58
CA ALA A 193 0.47 -5.39 2.30
C ALA A 193 1.16 -5.24 0.93
N GLY A 194 2.42 -5.64 0.87
CA GLY A 194 3.23 -5.58 -0.35
C GLY A 194 3.66 -4.15 -0.73
N THR A 195 3.59 -3.19 0.20
CA THR A 195 4.08 -1.83 -0.04
C THR A 195 5.21 -1.49 0.92
N GLN A 196 6.22 -0.83 0.38
CA GLN A 196 7.36 -0.31 1.12
C GLN A 196 7.55 1.15 0.75
N LEU A 197 7.90 1.93 1.75
CA LEU A 197 8.41 3.27 1.56
C LEU A 197 9.40 3.50 2.69
N LEU A 198 10.65 3.80 2.37
CA LEU A 198 11.68 4.16 3.34
C LEU A 198 12.22 5.53 2.96
N PHE A 199 12.42 6.39 3.96
CA PHE A 199 13.04 7.69 3.78
C PHE A 199 14.14 7.87 4.81
N LEU A 200 15.32 8.30 4.36
CA LEU A 200 16.53 8.43 5.17
C LEU A 200 16.76 7.21 6.07
N ASN A 201 17.06 6.09 5.42
CA ASN A 201 17.40 4.81 6.05
C ASN A 201 18.89 4.57 5.93
N GLY A 202 19.59 4.37 7.04
CA GLY A 202 21.03 4.13 6.98
C GLY A 202 21.56 3.36 8.17
N ASN A 203 22.74 2.80 8.01
CA ASN A 203 23.44 2.07 9.05
C ASN A 203 24.95 2.28 8.96
N ALA A 204 25.57 2.30 10.13
CA ALA A 204 27.01 2.39 10.28
C ALA A 204 27.50 1.28 11.21
N GLN A 205 28.62 0.69 10.86
CA GLN A 205 29.27 -0.38 11.61
C GLN A 205 30.56 0.14 12.24
N TRP A 206 30.79 -0.23 13.50
CA TRP A 206 32.12 -0.25 14.08
C TRP A 206 32.73 -1.62 13.80
N ARG A 207 33.78 -1.65 12.97
CA ARG A 207 34.46 -2.87 12.51
C ARG A 207 35.93 -2.56 12.26
N ASP A 208 36.81 -3.47 12.67
CA ASP A 208 38.27 -3.33 12.46
C ASP A 208 38.78 -1.96 12.99
N ASP A 209 38.38 -1.59 14.21
CA ASP A 209 38.70 -0.32 14.89
C ASP A 209 38.33 0.97 14.11
N HIS A 210 37.45 0.87 13.12
CA HIS A 210 36.98 2.00 12.32
C HIS A 210 35.45 2.08 12.29
N LEU A 211 34.92 3.31 12.23
CA LEU A 211 33.51 3.55 11.91
C LEU A 211 33.34 3.56 10.39
N LYS A 212 32.58 2.61 9.86
CA LYS A 212 32.29 2.43 8.43
C LYS A 212 30.80 2.66 8.19
N LEU A 213 30.44 3.65 7.37
CA LEU A 213 29.06 3.80 6.88
C LEU A 213 28.77 2.64 5.90
N GLU A 214 27.78 1.81 6.18
CA GLU A 214 27.48 0.65 5.32
C GLU A 214 26.48 1.00 4.23
N ARG A 215 25.42 1.72 4.60
CA ARG A 215 24.37 2.15 3.67
C ARG A 215 23.73 3.46 4.12
N LEU A 216 23.34 4.27 3.15
CA LEU A 216 22.47 5.43 3.32
C LEU A 216 21.53 5.58 2.13
N ASP A 217 20.29 5.16 2.31
CA ASP A 217 19.20 5.30 1.34
C ASP A 217 18.44 6.60 1.60
N LEU A 218 18.42 7.48 0.60
CA LEU A 218 17.60 8.69 0.66
C LEU A 218 16.12 8.34 0.56
N LEU A 219 15.80 7.48 -0.42
CA LEU A 219 14.43 7.06 -0.71
C LEU A 219 14.42 5.66 -1.32
N GLU A 220 13.58 4.80 -0.78
CA GLU A 220 13.28 3.48 -1.32
C GLU A 220 11.78 3.27 -1.36
N VAL A 221 11.27 2.78 -2.49
CA VAL A 221 9.85 2.55 -2.72
C VAL A 221 9.69 1.20 -3.39
N ASN A 222 8.81 0.37 -2.86
CA ASN A 222 8.42 -0.88 -3.50
C ASN A 222 6.89 -1.04 -3.45
N SER A 223 6.31 -1.50 -4.56
CA SER A 223 4.87 -1.72 -4.72
C SER A 223 4.65 -3.07 -5.42
N TYR A 224 4.43 -4.11 -4.63
CA TYR A 224 4.23 -5.51 -5.03
C TYR A 224 2.75 -5.86 -5.03
N ASN A 225 1.96 -5.16 -5.84
CA ASN A 225 0.53 -5.45 -5.97
C ASN A 225 0.35 -6.68 -6.88
N PRO A 226 -0.25 -7.78 -6.40
CA PRO A 226 -0.43 -8.97 -7.20
C PRO A 226 -1.46 -8.76 -8.31
N ILE A 227 -1.35 -9.55 -9.38
CA ILE A 227 -2.38 -9.66 -10.42
C ILE A 227 -3.67 -10.17 -9.78
N GLN A 228 -4.78 -9.53 -10.14
CA GLN A 228 -6.11 -9.83 -9.66
C GLN A 228 -7.08 -9.99 -10.83
N PRO A 229 -8.24 -10.67 -10.66
CA PRO A 229 -9.17 -10.92 -11.76
C PRO A 229 -9.65 -9.67 -12.53
N PHE A 230 -9.71 -8.51 -11.85
CA PHE A 230 -10.17 -7.23 -12.43
C PHE A 230 -9.03 -6.28 -12.81
N LYS A 231 -7.77 -6.59 -12.47
CA LYS A 231 -6.66 -5.67 -12.63
C LYS A 231 -5.32 -6.38 -12.66
N THR A 232 -4.48 -5.96 -13.60
CA THR A 232 -3.10 -6.45 -13.75
C THR A 232 -2.13 -5.30 -13.46
N PRO A 233 -1.98 -4.87 -12.19
CA PRO A 233 -1.10 -3.75 -11.87
C PRO A 233 0.35 -4.11 -12.14
N LEU A 234 1.14 -3.12 -12.58
CA LEU A 234 2.59 -3.26 -12.61
C LEU A 234 3.10 -3.31 -11.17
N THR A 235 3.99 -4.25 -10.93
CA THR A 235 4.90 -4.22 -9.80
C THR A 235 6.08 -3.33 -10.16
N TRP A 236 6.47 -2.46 -9.23
CA TRP A 236 7.57 -1.54 -9.46
C TRP A 236 8.24 -1.16 -8.15
N GLY A 237 9.47 -0.68 -8.28
CA GLY A 237 10.19 -0.10 -7.16
C GLY A 237 11.46 0.60 -7.60
N PHE A 238 11.99 1.42 -6.72
CA PHE A 238 13.31 2.02 -6.90
C PHE A 238 13.97 2.29 -5.55
N ASN A 239 15.29 2.40 -5.57
CA ASN A 239 16.12 2.81 -4.46
C ASN A 239 17.11 3.87 -4.98
N LEU A 240 17.22 4.98 -4.25
CA LEU A 240 18.23 6.01 -4.44
C LEU A 240 19.03 6.13 -3.14
N GLY A 241 20.32 5.82 -3.20
CA GLY A 241 21.14 5.75 -2.00
C GLY A 241 22.63 5.71 -2.28
N TRP A 242 23.37 5.48 -1.21
CA TRP A 242 24.80 5.20 -1.21
C TRP A 242 25.04 3.91 -0.42
N ARG A 243 25.97 3.08 -0.87
CA ARG A 243 26.37 1.86 -0.17
C ARG A 243 27.87 1.65 -0.23
N GLN A 244 28.43 1.05 0.81
CA GLN A 244 29.81 0.59 0.82
C GLN A 244 29.98 -0.59 -0.15
N GLU A 245 31.08 -0.60 -0.90
CA GLU A 245 31.39 -1.63 -1.89
C GLU A 245 32.81 -2.15 -1.74
N ALA A 246 32.97 -3.45 -1.98
CA ALA A 246 34.26 -4.13 -2.00
C ALA A 246 34.83 -4.11 -3.42
N VAL A 247 35.73 -3.17 -3.71
CA VAL A 247 36.26 -2.94 -5.06
C VAL A 247 37.53 -3.73 -5.40
N HIS A 248 38.04 -4.55 -4.47
CA HIS A 248 39.24 -5.37 -4.66
C HIS A 248 38.91 -6.84 -4.38
N ASP A 249 38.65 -7.61 -5.45
CA ASP A 249 38.35 -9.06 -5.39
C ASP A 249 37.26 -9.46 -4.38
N GLY A 250 36.27 -8.58 -4.18
CA GLY A 250 35.18 -8.81 -3.24
C GLY A 250 35.55 -8.62 -1.76
N VAL A 251 36.75 -8.13 -1.45
CA VAL A 251 37.22 -7.85 -0.09
C VAL A 251 37.12 -6.35 0.23
N TYR A 252 36.60 -6.02 1.40
CA TYR A 252 36.60 -4.63 1.89
C TYR A 252 38.02 -4.20 2.26
N SER A 253 38.35 -2.93 2.05
CA SER A 253 39.62 -2.41 2.54
C SER A 253 39.53 -2.13 4.04
N ASP A 254 40.59 -2.50 4.75
CA ASP A 254 40.78 -2.22 6.18
C ASP A 254 40.94 -0.70 6.40
N GLU A 255 41.77 -0.08 5.55
CA GLU A 255 42.18 1.33 5.63
C GLU A 255 41.26 2.33 4.90
N LYS A 256 40.59 1.90 3.82
CA LYS A 256 39.81 2.81 2.95
C LYS A 256 38.35 2.38 2.83
N GLN A 257 37.46 3.36 2.96
CA GLN A 257 36.06 3.14 2.61
C GLN A 257 35.79 3.52 1.16
N HIS A 258 35.32 2.54 0.39
CA HIS A 258 34.81 2.75 -0.96
C HIS A 258 33.30 2.64 -0.94
N GLY A 259 32.60 3.56 -1.58
CA GLY A 259 31.17 3.45 -1.73
C GLY A 259 30.66 4.05 -3.02
N VAL A 260 29.45 3.64 -3.37
CA VAL A 260 28.82 3.94 -4.65
C VAL A 260 27.48 4.60 -4.36
N ALA A 261 27.29 5.79 -4.92
CA ALA A 261 25.95 6.35 -5.08
C ALA A 261 25.22 5.54 -6.16
N SER A 262 24.09 4.95 -5.82
CA SER A 262 23.34 4.05 -6.70
C SER A 262 21.90 4.50 -6.89
N PHE A 263 21.41 4.30 -8.10
CA PHE A 263 19.99 4.28 -8.41
C PHE A 263 19.66 2.90 -8.96
N ASN A 264 18.78 2.18 -8.26
CA ASN A 264 18.26 0.89 -8.70
C ASN A 264 16.78 1.04 -8.99
N ALA A 265 16.30 0.43 -10.06
CA ALA A 265 14.89 0.41 -10.41
C ALA A 265 14.47 -0.99 -10.84
N GLN A 266 13.22 -1.33 -10.56
CA GLN A 266 12.63 -2.61 -10.92
C GLN A 266 11.20 -2.44 -11.42
N VAL A 267 10.81 -3.30 -12.34
CA VAL A 267 9.46 -3.39 -12.88
C VAL A 267 9.15 -4.86 -13.18
N GLY A 268 7.90 -5.27 -12.98
CA GLY A 268 7.46 -6.62 -13.27
C GLY A 268 5.99 -6.84 -12.90
N TYR A 269 5.67 -8.08 -12.58
CA TYR A 269 4.36 -8.50 -12.11
C TYR A 269 4.51 -9.37 -10.87
N SER A 270 3.64 -9.17 -9.89
CA SER A 270 3.53 -10.05 -8.73
C SER A 270 2.39 -11.04 -8.95
N LEU A 271 2.63 -12.29 -8.60
CA LEU A 271 1.61 -13.34 -8.52
C LEU A 271 1.37 -13.65 -7.04
N ALA A 272 0.12 -13.89 -6.68
CA ALA A 272 -0.27 -14.38 -5.37
C ALA A 272 -1.27 -15.53 -5.57
N ASP A 273 -1.03 -16.63 -4.88
CA ASP A 273 -1.91 -17.79 -4.84
C ASP A 273 -3.05 -17.60 -3.83
#